data_AF-A0A558NSQ6-F1
#
_entry.id   AF-A0A558NSQ6-F1
#
_cell.length_a   1.000
_cell.length_b   1.000
_cell.length_c   1.000
_cell.angle_alpha   90.00
_cell.angle_beta   90.00
_cell.angle_gamma   90.00
#
_symmetry.space_group_name_H-M   'P 1'
#
loop_
_entity.id
_entity.type
_entity.pdbx_description
1 polymer ?
#
loop_
_entity_poly.entity_id
_entity_poly.type
_entity_poly.pdbx_seq_one_letter_code
_entity_poly.pdbx_strand_id
1 'polypeptide(L)'
;MSLNCVFCNKPVFGLGGLTVPLKGPAHQQCFQAYNVLKRTFQKLDITALNDDELRDLKDLVLAEENDRRRQNEPDGDDIELF
;
A
#
# COMPACT_ATOMS: atom_id res chain seq x y z
N MET A 1 18.78 -1.60 -29.60
CA MET A 1 17.77 -1.10 -28.62
C MET A 1 18.19 -1.58 -27.25
N SER A 2 18.43 -0.69 -26.28
CA SER A 2 18.77 -1.06 -24.90
C SER A 2 17.50 -1.18 -24.05
N LEU A 3 17.31 -2.32 -23.39
CA LEU A 3 16.19 -2.53 -22.47
C LEU A 3 16.53 -1.83 -21.14
N ASN A 4 15.96 -0.65 -20.90
CA ASN A 4 16.21 0.12 -19.67
C ASN A 4 15.12 -0.14 -18.63
N CYS A 5 15.51 -0.23 -17.36
CA CYS A 5 14.61 -0.48 -16.25
C CYS A 5 13.63 0.68 -16.08
N VAL A 6 12.32 0.41 -16.09
CA VAL A 6 11.26 1.42 -15.93
C VAL A 6 11.29 2.16 -14.58
N PHE A 7 11.99 1.63 -13.57
CA PHE A 7 12.05 2.21 -12.23
C PHE A 7 13.31 3.03 -11.96
N CYS A 8 14.44 2.70 -12.60
CA CYS A 8 15.72 3.37 -12.33
C CYS A 8 16.43 3.89 -13.59
N ASN A 9 15.83 3.71 -14.77
CA ASN A 9 16.33 4.10 -16.09
C ASN A 9 17.72 3.55 -16.46
N LYS A 10 18.26 2.61 -15.69
CA LYS A 10 19.53 1.93 -15.97
C LYS A 10 19.29 0.71 -16.87
N PRO A 11 20.26 0.33 -17.71
CA PRO A 11 20.12 -0.82 -18.59
C PRO A 11 19.96 -2.12 -17.78
N VAL A 12 19.05 -2.97 -18.26
CA VAL A 12 18.77 -4.30 -17.72
C VAL A 12 19.58 -5.29 -18.56
N PHE A 13 20.64 -5.83 -17.97
CA PHE A 13 21.52 -6.80 -18.62
C PHE A 13 21.41 -8.18 -17.94
N GLY A 14 21.36 -9.25 -18.74
CA GLY A 14 21.42 -10.64 -18.26
C GLY A 14 20.13 -11.20 -17.66
N LEU A 15 20.25 -12.29 -16.90
CA LEU A 15 19.15 -13.08 -16.30
C LEU A 15 18.41 -12.39 -15.14
N GLY A 16 18.88 -11.22 -14.67
CA GLY A 16 18.27 -10.49 -13.55
C GLY A 16 17.17 -9.49 -13.95
N GLY A 17 16.79 -9.49 -15.23
CA GLY A 17 15.74 -8.65 -15.78
C GLY A 17 14.40 -9.38 -15.85
N LEU A 18 13.32 -8.66 -15.54
CA LEU A 18 11.96 -9.14 -15.75
C LEU A 18 11.16 -8.11 -16.54
N THR A 19 10.14 -8.56 -17.24
CA THR A 19 9.18 -7.68 -17.93
C THR A 19 7.95 -7.51 -17.06
N VAL A 20 7.69 -6.28 -16.61
CA VAL A 20 6.48 -5.94 -15.87
C VAL A 20 5.33 -5.77 -16.87
N PRO A 21 4.23 -6.53 -16.76
CA PRO A 21 3.08 -6.39 -17.64
C PRO A 21 2.60 -4.94 -17.70
N LEU A 22 2.31 -4.45 -18.91
CA LEU A 22 1.86 -3.08 -19.18
C LEU A 22 2.84 -1.94 -18.83
N LYS A 23 4.06 -2.24 -18.33
CA LYS A 23 5.07 -1.20 -18.04
C LYS A 23 6.36 -1.36 -18.84
N GLY A 24 6.89 -2.57 -18.98
CA GLY A 24 8.14 -2.82 -19.70
C GLY A 24 9.23 -3.48 -18.84
N PRO A 25 10.50 -3.48 -19.30
CA PRO A 25 11.60 -4.17 -18.62
C PRO A 25 11.99 -3.49 -17.31
N ALA A 26 12.33 -4.29 -16.29
CA ALA A 26 12.73 -3.85 -14.97
C ALA A 26 13.78 -4.80 -14.38
N HIS A 27 14.61 -4.30 -13.46
CA HIS A 27 15.40 -5.18 -12.59
C HIS A 27 14.47 -5.86 -11.58
N GLN A 28 14.76 -7.12 -11.24
CA GLN A 28 14.00 -7.86 -10.23
C GLN A 28 13.94 -7.14 -8.88
N GLN A 29 15.07 -6.62 -8.41
CA GLN A 29 15.15 -5.86 -7.16
C GLN A 29 14.33 -4.56 -7.21
N CYS A 30 14.37 -3.83 -8.32
CA CYS A 30 13.58 -2.61 -8.47
C CYS A 30 12.08 -2.90 -8.50
N PHE A 31 11.67 -3.99 -9.14
CA PHE A 31 10.26 -4.41 -9.13
C PHE A 31 9.80 -4.90 -7.75
N GLN A 32 10.64 -5.65 -7.03
CA GLN A 32 10.36 -6.07 -5.66
C GLN A 32 10.25 -4.86 -4.72
N ALA A 33 11.20 -3.92 -4.80
CA ALA A 33 11.13 -2.67 -4.04
C ALA A 33 9.87 -1.87 -4.39
N TYR A 34 9.52 -1.78 -5.67
CA TYR A 34 8.27 -1.15 -6.10
C TYR A 34 7.04 -1.83 -5.49
N ASN A 35 6.96 -3.17 -5.47
CA ASN A 35 5.84 -3.89 -4.86
C ASN A 35 5.77 -3.74 -3.34
N VAL A 36 6.91 -3.68 -2.65
CA VAL A 36 6.97 -3.44 -1.20
C VAL A 36 6.59 -1.98 -0.86
N LEU A 37 7.03 -1.03 -1.68
CA LEU A 37 6.68 0.39 -1.54
C LEU A 37 5.23 0.65 -1.95
N LYS A 38 4.66 -0.20 -2.82
CA LYS A 38 3.23 -0.20 -3.12
C LYS A 38 2.49 -0.66 -1.86
N ARG A 39 2.09 0.30 -1.03
CA ARG A 39 1.22 0.08 0.11
C ARG A 39 -0.20 -0.22 -0.39
N THR A 40 -0.37 -1.37 -1.04
CA THR A 40 -1.67 -1.87 -1.47
C THR A 40 -2.35 -2.55 -0.30
N PHE A 41 -3.38 -1.90 0.26
CA PHE A 41 -4.25 -2.48 1.27
C PHE A 41 -5.51 -3.00 0.57
N GLN A 42 -5.71 -4.32 0.47
CA GLN A 42 -6.91 -4.94 -0.15
C GLN A 42 -7.47 -4.21 -1.39
N LYS A 43 -6.62 -3.96 -2.41
CA LYS A 43 -6.92 -3.27 -3.69
C LYS A 43 -6.96 -1.73 -3.65
N LEU A 44 -6.72 -1.10 -2.50
CA LEU A 44 -6.57 0.35 -2.38
C LEU A 44 -5.10 0.74 -2.60
N ASP A 45 -4.83 1.55 -3.62
CA ASP A 45 -3.49 2.11 -3.87
C ASP A 45 -3.34 3.41 -3.07
N ILE A 46 -2.75 3.33 -1.88
CA ILE A 46 -2.58 4.47 -0.98
C ILE A 46 -1.73 5.57 -1.63
N THR A 47 -0.86 5.23 -2.59
CA THR A 47 -0.02 6.21 -3.29
C THR A 47 -0.77 7.06 -4.32
N ALA A 48 -2.00 6.67 -4.65
CA ALA A 48 -2.87 7.41 -5.57
C ALA A 48 -3.80 8.40 -4.85
N LEU A 49 -3.88 8.37 -3.52
CA LEU A 49 -4.70 9.28 -2.73
C LEU A 49 -4.05 10.65 -2.62
N ASN A 50 -4.87 11.70 -2.66
CA ASN A 50 -4.44 13.04 -2.27
C ASN A 50 -4.42 13.20 -0.73
N ASP A 51 -3.91 14.32 -0.23
CA ASP A 51 -3.74 14.54 1.21
C ASP A 51 -5.07 14.54 1.99
N ASP A 52 -6.17 14.99 1.38
CA ASP A 52 -7.49 15.02 2.01
C ASP A 52 -8.10 13.62 2.04
N GLU A 53 -8.04 12.88 0.94
CA GLU A 53 -8.47 11.49 0.86
C GLU A 53 -7.66 10.59 1.83
N LEU A 54 -6.38 10.90 2.03
CA LEU A 54 -5.53 10.20 2.99
C LEU A 54 -5.95 10.49 4.45
N ARG A 55 -6.40 11.72 4.75
CA ARG A 55 -6.96 12.06 6.07
C ARG A 55 -8.28 11.34 6.31
N ASP A 56 -9.17 11.33 5.33
CA ASP A 56 -10.44 10.62 5.42
C ASP A 56 -10.23 9.11 5.63
N LEU A 57 -9.28 8.51 4.91
CA LEU A 57 -8.89 7.12 5.11
C LEU A 57 -8.40 6.87 6.54
N LYS A 58 -7.60 7.79 7.10
CA LYS A 58 -7.12 7.68 8.48
C LYS A 58 -8.27 7.71 9.48
N ASP A 59 -9.25 8.59 9.29
CA ASP A 59 -10.41 8.69 10.16
C ASP A 59 -11.30 7.43 10.10
N LEU A 60 -11.47 6.86 8.90
CA LEU A 60 -12.17 5.58 8.72
C LEU A 60 -11.47 4.42 9.44
N VAL A 61 -10.13 4.35 9.35
CA VAL A 61 -9.35 3.32 10.05
C VAL A 61 -9.50 3.46 11.56
N LEU A 62 -9.45 4.70 12.09
CA LEU A 62 -9.65 4.95 13.52
C LEU A 62 -11.06 4.54 13.99
N ALA A 63 -12.09 4.80 13.18
CA ALA A 63 -13.45 4.37 13.49
C ALA A 63 -13.57 2.83 13.56
N GLU A 64 -12.98 2.13 12.59
CA GLU A 64 -12.95 0.67 12.54
C GLU A 64 -12.16 0.06 13.72
N GLU A 65 -11.00 0.63 14.07
CA GLU A 65 -10.23 0.19 15.24
C GLU A 65 -11.03 0.35 16.54
N ASN A 66 -11.73 1.47 16.70
CA ASN A 66 -12.59 1.73 17.85
C ASN A 66 -13.77 0.75 17.93
N ASP A 67 -14.41 0.43 16.80
CA ASP A 67 -15.52 -0.53 16.74
C ASP A 67 -15.05 -1.95 17.08
N ARG A 68 -13.90 -2.38 16.55
CA ARG A 68 -13.28 -3.66 16.89
C ARG A 68 -12.89 -3.74 18.35
N ARG A 69 -12.38 -2.66 18.95
CA ARG A 69 -12.07 -2.62 20.38
C ARG A 69 -13.34 -2.84 21.21
N ARG A 70 -14.43 -2.13 20.89
CA ARG A 70 -15.74 -2.30 21.55
C ARG A 70 -16.30 -3.71 21.41
N GLN A 71 -16.08 -4.38 20.28
CA GLN A 71 -16.58 -5.74 20.05
C GLN A 71 -15.72 -6.83 20.73
N ASN A 72 -14.43 -6.57 20.99
CA ASN A 72 -13.51 -7.54 21.57
C ASN A 72 -13.30 -7.40 23.09
N GLU A 73 -13.79 -6.33 23.72
CA GLU A 73 -13.81 -6.17 25.17
C GLU A 73 -15.16 -6.68 25.73
N PRO A 74 -15.23 -7.86 26.40
CA PRO A 74 -16.49 -8.45 26.86
C PRO A 74 -16.92 -8.02 28.27
N ASP A 75 -16.41 -6.93 28.82
CA ASP A 75 -16.78 -6.51 30.17
C ASP A 75 -17.02 -5.00 30.28
N GLY A 76 -18.05 -4.68 31.04
CA GLY A 76 -18.82 -3.45 30.93
C GLY A 76 -18.07 -2.19 31.35
N ASP A 77 -18.41 -1.10 30.68
CA ASP A 77 -18.36 0.21 31.32
C ASP A 77 -19.76 0.80 31.23
N ASP A 78 -20.31 0.98 32.41
CA ASP A 78 -21.61 1.52 32.68
C ASP A 78 -21.80 2.81 31.88
N ILE A 79 -22.88 2.88 31.10
CA ILE A 79 -23.43 4.16 30.68
C ILE A 79 -24.01 4.79 31.95
N GLU A 80 -23.17 5.43 32.78
CA GLU A 80 -23.65 6.33 33.83
C GLU A 80 -24.21 7.58 33.14
N LEU A 81 -25.51 7.52 32.82
CA LEU A 81 -26.33 8.67 32.53
C LEU A 81 -26.50 9.48 33.82
N PHE A 82 -25.57 10.39 34.09
CA PHE A 82 -25.81 11.52 35.00
C PHE A 82 -26.73 12.55 34.35
#